data_AF-A0A4P6P264-F1
#
_entry.id   AF-A0A4P6P264-F1
#
_cell.length_a   1.000
_cell.length_b   1.000
_cell.length_c   1.000
_cell.angle_alpha   90.00
_cell.angle_beta   90.00
_cell.angle_gamma   90.00
#
_symmetry.space_group_name_H-M   'P 1'
#
loop_
_entity.id
_entity.type
_entity.pdbx_description
1 polymer ?
#
loop_
_entity_poly.entity_id
_entity_poly.type
_entity_poly.pdbx_seq_one_letter_code
_entity_poly.pdbx_strand_id
1 'polypeptide(L)' 'MRQGIKLKFTDFNQTTVEQQSNRCFEPLFKDLFIKAYKRANSRGVRLIGLTLGFEESQQREQQLSLPDF' A
#
# COMPACT_ATOMS: atom_id res chain seq x y z
N MET A 1 -2.08 -10.76 1.34
CA MET A 1 -0.92 -9.84 1.38
C MET A 1 -1.26 -8.56 0.60
N ARG A 2 -0.54 -7.46 0.82
CA ARG A 2 -0.80 -6.16 0.15
C ARG A 2 0.41 -5.72 -0.66
N GLN A 3 0.20 -5.15 -1.84
CA GLN A 3 1.24 -4.52 -2.66
C GLN A 3 0.90 -3.04 -2.84
N GLY A 4 1.90 -2.17 -2.75
CA GLY A 4 1.71 -0.73 -2.73
C GLY A 4 2.80 0.05 -3.49
N ILE A 5 2.40 1.20 -4.03
CA ILE A 5 3.29 2.23 -4.58
C ILE A 5 3.12 3.50 -3.74
N LYS A 6 4.25 4.14 -3.43
CA LYS A 6 4.33 5.49 -2.88
C LYS A 6 5.05 6.40 -3.85
N LEU A 7 4.44 7.51 -4.24
CA LEU A 7 5.11 8.59 -4.97
C LEU A 7 5.31 9.77 -4.03
N LYS A 8 6.55 10.27 -3.94
CA LYS A 8 6.86 11.54 -3.29
C LYS A 8 7.17 12.58 -4.36
N PHE A 9 6.53 13.72 -4.25
CA PHE A 9 6.61 14.82 -5.21
C PHE A 9 7.65 15.86 -4.77
N THR A 10 8.04 16.74 -5.69
CA THR A 10 9.05 17.79 -5.46
C THR A 10 8.68 18.78 -4.35
N ASP A 11 7.38 19.01 -4.16
CA ASP A 11 6.79 19.79 -3.06
C ASP A 11 6.75 19.04 -1.71
N PHE A 12 7.40 17.87 -1.64
CA PHE A 12 7.46 16.96 -0.50
C PHE A 12 6.12 16.30 -0.10
N ASN A 13 5.03 16.56 -0.83
CA ASN A 13 3.79 15.81 -0.68
C ASN A 13 3.95 14.39 -1.22
N GLN A 14 3.04 13.48 -0.82
CA GLN A 14 3.07 12.10 -1.28
C GLN A 14 1.68 11.54 -1.54
N THR A 15 1.60 10.50 -2.37
CA THR A 15 0.41 9.66 -2.52
C THR A 15 0.80 8.19 -2.44
N THR A 16 -0.08 7.38 -1.86
CA THR A 16 0.04 5.92 -1.85
C THR A 16 -1.15 5.28 -2.55
N VAL A 17 -0.89 4.19 -3.25
CA VAL A 17 -1.92 3.31 -3.82
C VAL A 17 -1.56 1.89 -3.45
N GLU A 18 -2.46 1.19 -2.77
CA GLU A 18 -2.27 -0.19 -2.33
C GLU A 18 -3.40 -1.07 -2.86
N GLN A 19 -3.09 -2.34 -3.09
CA GLN A 19 -4.06 -3.36 -3.48
C GLN A 19 -3.73 -4.70 -2.82
N GLN A 20 -4.76 -5.38 -2.33
CA GLN A 20 -4.64 -6.77 -1.90
C GLN A 20 -4.36 -7.69 -3.09
N SER A 21 -3.59 -8.73 -2.85
CA SER A 21 -3.22 -9.72 -3.86
C SER A 21 -2.85 -11.04 -3.20
N ASN A 22 -2.87 -12.13 -3.97
CA ASN A 22 -2.56 -13.47 -3.46
C ASN A 22 -1.07 -13.82 -3.56
N ARG A 23 -0.31 -13.08 -4.39
CA ARG A 23 1.13 -13.26 -4.61
C ARG A 23 1.78 -11.94 -4.96
N CYS A 24 3.09 -11.80 -4.73
CA CYS A 24 3.86 -10.64 -5.17
C CYS A 24 4.16 -10.76 -6.67
N PHE A 25 3.83 -9.75 -7.47
CA PHE A 25 4.13 -9.77 -8.90
C PHE A 25 4.28 -8.37 -9.49
N GLU A 26 5.32 -8.19 -10.31
CA GLU A 26 5.70 -6.92 -10.92
C GLU A 26 4.58 -6.22 -11.71
N PRO A 27 3.74 -6.90 -12.53
CA PRO A 27 2.65 -6.24 -13.24
C PRO A 27 1.73 -5.40 -12.34
N LEU A 28 1.45 -5.86 -11.11
CA LEU A 28 0.61 -5.08 -10.19
C LEU A 28 1.29 -3.78 -9.78
N PHE A 29 2.60 -3.77 -9.53
CA PHE A 29 3.31 -2.54 -9.21
C PHE A 29 3.27 -1.53 -10.37
N LYS A 30 3.32 -1.98 -11.62
CA LYS A 30 3.16 -1.11 -12.80
C LYS A 30 1.76 -0.49 -12.85
N ASP A 31 0.72 -1.28 -12.62
CA ASP A 31 -0.66 -0.78 -12.59
C ASP A 31 -0.88 0.22 -11.46
N LEU A 32 -0.36 -0.09 -10.26
CA LEU A 32 -0.42 0.80 -9.11
C LEU A 32 0.36 2.10 -9.35
N PHE A 33 1.50 2.02 -10.04
CA PHE A 33 2.29 3.19 -10.42
C PHE A 33 1.49 4.10 -11.36
N ILE A 34 0.86 3.55 -12.40
CA ILE A 34 0.02 4.33 -13.33
C ILE A 34 -1.13 5.01 -12.57
N LYS A 35 -1.80 4.29 -11.65
CA LYS A 35 -2.87 4.86 -10.80
C LYS A 35 -2.35 5.99 -9.91
N ALA A 36 -1.19 5.82 -9.28
CA ALA A 36 -0.58 6.84 -8.42
C ALA A 36 -0.13 8.05 -9.24
N TYR A 37 0.46 7.83 -10.42
CA TYR A 37 0.97 8.87 -11.30
C TYR A 37 -0.15 9.73 -11.89
N LYS A 38 -1.32 9.15 -12.18
CA LYS A 38 -2.52 9.93 -12.55
C LYS A 38 -2.94 10.96 -11.49
N ARG A 39 -2.59 10.73 -10.21
CA ARG A 39 -2.83 11.69 -9.11
C ARG A 39 -1.73 12.74 -8.98
N ALA A 40 -0.63 12.62 -9.74
CA ALA A 40 0.49 13.55 -9.68
C ALA A 40 0.10 14.95 -10.15
N ASN A 41 -0.91 15.10 -11.02
CA ASN A 41 -1.38 16.39 -11.54
C ASN A 41 -0.20 17.27 -12.01
N SER A 42 0.68 16.70 -12.83
CA SER A 42 1.90 17.35 -13.35
C SER A 42 2.98 17.73 -12.31
N ARG A 43 2.85 17.30 -11.05
CA ARG A 43 3.93 17.43 -10.06
C ARG A 43 5.10 16.53 -10.43
N GLY A 44 6.32 17.07 -10.32
CA GLY A 44 7.55 16.28 -10.47
C GLY A 44 7.63 15.21 -9.39
N VAL A 45 8.00 13.99 -9.77
CA VAL A 45 8.24 12.88 -8.84
C VAL A 45 9.73 12.85 -8.49
N ARG A 46 10.04 12.85 -7.19
CA ARG A 46 11.43 12.79 -6.68
C ARG A 46 11.80 11.44 -6.06
N LEU A 47 10.80 10.64 -5.69
CA LEU A 47 11.01 9.31 -5.12
C LEU A 47 9.83 8.42 -5.49
N ILE A 48 10.15 7.18 -5.84
CA ILE A 48 9.20 6.09 -6.05
C ILE A 48 9.54 5.00 -5.03
N GLY A 49 8.56 4.62 -4.21
CA GLY A 49 8.70 3.56 -3.21
C GLY A 49 7.77 2.39 -3.51
N LEU A 50 8.28 1.16 -3.39
CA LEU A 50 7.47 -0.06 -3.40
C LEU A 50 7.18 -0.48 -1.96
N THR A 51 6.01 -1.07 -1.71
CA THR A 51 5.63 -1.57 -0.38
C THR A 51 4.98 -2.94 -0.53
N LEU A 52 5.37 -3.88 0.33
CA LEU A 52 4.78 -5.21 0.43
C LEU A 52 4.33 -5.42 1.88
N GLY A 53 3.03 -5.60 2.09
CA GLY A 53 2.45 -5.98 3.37
C GLY A 53 2.29 -7.48 3.46
N PHE A 54 2.94 -8.10 4.44
CA PHE A 54 2.75 -9.51 4.76
C PHE A 54 1.43 -9.71 5.49
N GLU A 55 0.85 -10.90 5.35
CA GLU A 55 -0.28 -11.27 6.19
C GLU A 55 0.22 -11.48 7.61
N GLU A 56 -0.61 -11.11 8.58
CA GLU A 56 -0.36 -11.53 9.95
C GLU A 56 -0.40 -13.05 9.98
N SER A 57 0.54 -13.66 10.69
CA SER A 57 0.43 -15.07 11.03
C SER A 57 -0.93 -15.26 11.72
N GLN A 58 -1.62 -16.37 11.43
CA GLN A 58 -2.85 -16.74 12.12
C GLN A 58 -2.55 -16.95 13.61
N GLN A 59 -2.41 -15.87 14.37
CA GLN A 59 -2.58 -15.89 15.80
C GLN A 59 -4.03 -16.33 15.99
N ARG A 60 -4.25 -17.41 16.74
CA ARG A 60 -5.60 -17.83 17.15
C ARG A 60 -6.34 -16.57 17.57
N GLU A 61 -7.44 -16.28 16.88
CA GLU A 61 -8.28 -15.13 17.21
C GLU A 61 -8.69 -15.28 18.68
N GLN A 62 -8.06 -14.50 19.56
CA GLN A 62 -8.36 -14.53 20.98
C GLN A 62 -9.62 -13.70 21.15
N GLN A 63 -10.76 -14.38 21.19
CA GLN A 63 -12.03 -13.75 21.55
C GLN A 63 -11.89 -13.12 22.93
N LEU A 64 -12.05 -11.80 22.99
CA LEU A 64 -12.09 -11.08 24.26
C LEU A 64 -13.38 -11.47 25.01
N SER A 65 -13.27 -11.70 26.31
CA SER A 65 -14.42 -11.86 27.20
C SER A 65 -15.12 -10.52 27.40
N LEU A 66 -16.45 -10.53 27.43
CA LEU A 66 -17.21 -9.36 27.87
C LEU A 66 -17.02 -9.18 29.39
N PRO A 67 -16.97 -7.94 29.90
CA PRO A 67 -16.92 -7.70 31.33
C PRO A 67 -18.25 -8.09 32.00
N ASP A 68 -18.16 -8.71 33.17
CA ASP A 68 -19.32 -8.94 34.04
C ASP A 68 -19.73 -7.61 34.69
N PHE A 69 -20.99 -7.20 34.52
CA PHE A 69 -21.60 -6.03 35.17
C PHE A 69 -22.46 -6.45 36.36
#